data_AF-L8JN12-F1
#
_entry.id   AF-L8JN12-F1
#
_cell.length_a   1.000
_cell.length_b   1.000
_cell.length_c   1.000
_cell.angle_alpha   90.00
_cell.angle_beta   90.00
_cell.angle_gamma   90.00
#
_symmetry.space_group_name_H-M   'P 1'
#
loop_
_entity.id
_entity.type
_entity.pdbx_description
1 polymer ?
#
loop_
_entity_poly.entity_id
_entity_poly.type
_entity_poly.pdbx_seq_one_letter_code
_entity_poly.pdbx_strand_id
1 'polypeptide(L)'
;MIISLHVSYAQDDLKFGDTGTTNKKAPTYKSRKKDFKKARLIQWVKNDTKGLLLGNKCMEEVTRSMHFEYVVQPKGQPGNRSEFGRLIHNFFAKIGITFSNGPFWKFKLKKKRKECRTRTGDYVG
;
A
#
# COMPACT_ATOMS: atom_id res chain seq x y z
N MET A 1 20.43 -22.66 39.15
CA MET A 1 19.35 -22.86 38.15
C MET A 1 18.47 -21.62 38.17
N ILE A 2 18.46 -20.84 37.09
CA ILE A 2 17.61 -19.66 36.93
C ILE A 2 16.36 -20.14 36.19
N ILE A 3 15.19 -20.08 36.83
CA ILE A 3 13.93 -20.50 36.23
C ILE A 3 13.28 -19.28 35.57
N SER A 4 13.20 -19.32 34.24
CA SER A 4 12.48 -18.38 33.39
C SER A 4 10.98 -18.39 33.72
N LEU A 5 10.41 -17.22 34.00
CA LEU A 5 8.96 -17.03 34.08
C LEU A 5 8.44 -16.56 32.72
N HIS A 6 7.73 -17.44 32.02
CA HIS A 6 6.90 -17.08 30.87
C HIS A 6 5.58 -16.48 31.38
N VAL A 7 5.30 -15.23 31.01
CA VAL A 7 3.98 -14.60 31.17
C VAL A 7 3.12 -15.00 29.98
N SER A 8 2.10 -15.81 30.22
CA SER A 8 1.02 -16.09 29.26
C SER A 8 -0.19 -15.27 29.66
N TYR A 9 -0.62 -14.36 28.79
CA TYR A 9 -1.90 -13.65 28.95
C TYR A 9 -3.05 -14.66 28.76
N ALA A 10 -3.77 -14.96 29.83
CA ALA A 10 -5.05 -15.64 29.78
C ALA A 10 -6.10 -14.62 29.29
N GLN A 11 -6.82 -14.93 28.21
CA GLN A 11 -8.07 -14.26 27.87
C GLN A 11 -9.16 -14.91 28.71
N ASP A 12 -9.75 -14.14 29.63
CA ASP A 12 -10.89 -14.56 30.42
C ASP A 12 -12.08 -14.88 29.49
N ASP A 13 -12.48 -16.15 29.48
CA ASP A 13 -13.73 -16.64 28.89
C ASP A 13 -14.90 -16.07 29.72
N LEU A 14 -15.49 -14.97 29.26
CA LEU A 14 -16.74 -14.46 29.80
C LEU A 14 -17.89 -15.43 29.45
N LYS A 15 -18.16 -16.39 30.33
CA LYS A 15 -19.36 -17.23 30.26
C LYS A 15 -20.59 -16.45 30.72
N PHE A 16 -21.30 -15.88 29.76
CA PHE A 16 -22.64 -15.34 29.96
C PHE A 16 -23.64 -16.49 30.13
N GLY A 17 -24.36 -16.47 31.25
CA GLY A 17 -25.23 -17.53 31.72
C GLY A 17 -26.41 -17.88 30.83
N ASP A 18 -26.82 -19.14 30.96
CA ASP A 18 -28.01 -19.73 30.36
C ASP A 18 -29.27 -18.94 30.68
N THR A 19 -29.83 -18.25 29.68
CA THR A 19 -31.23 -17.82 29.70
C THR A 19 -32.04 -18.82 28.88
N GLY A 20 -32.87 -19.58 29.59
CA GLY A 20 -33.66 -20.67 29.04
C GLY A 20 -34.82 -20.20 28.19
N THR A 21 -34.59 -20.03 26.88
CA THR A 21 -35.62 -20.20 25.83
C THR A 21 -34.94 -20.62 24.53
N THR A 22 -34.73 -21.93 24.35
CA THR A 22 -34.25 -22.49 23.09
C THR A 22 -35.34 -22.40 22.02
N ASN A 23 -35.31 -21.38 21.17
CA ASN A 23 -35.93 -21.49 19.85
C ASN A 23 -34.87 -22.08 18.90
N LYS A 24 -35.03 -23.38 18.57
CA LYS A 24 -34.14 -24.16 17.72
C LYS A 24 -34.20 -23.67 16.27
N LYS A 25 -33.46 -22.60 15.95
CA LYS A 25 -32.91 -22.27 14.62
C LYS A 25 -32.19 -20.92 14.74
N ALA A 26 -30.89 -20.96 15.02
CA ALA A 26 -30.05 -19.79 14.78
C ALA A 26 -30.17 -19.40 13.29
N PRO A 27 -30.47 -18.14 12.94
CA PRO A 27 -30.52 -17.74 11.55
C PRO A 27 -29.12 -17.92 10.94
N THR A 28 -28.99 -18.81 9.96
CA THR A 28 -27.75 -19.00 9.22
C THR A 28 -27.50 -17.78 8.35
N TYR A 29 -26.78 -16.79 8.88
CA TYR A 29 -26.34 -15.65 8.09
C TYR A 29 -25.26 -16.13 7.11
N LYS A 30 -25.63 -16.31 5.84
CA LYS A 30 -24.64 -16.54 4.78
C LYS A 30 -23.79 -15.29 4.67
N SER A 31 -22.58 -15.30 5.25
CA SER A 31 -21.64 -14.19 5.07
C SER A 31 -21.36 -14.07 3.58
N ARG A 32 -21.93 -13.06 2.93
CA ARG A 32 -21.62 -12.75 1.53
C ARG A 32 -20.22 -12.14 1.55
N LYS A 33 -19.18 -12.98 1.50
CA LYS A 33 -17.78 -12.52 1.39
C LYS A 33 -17.69 -11.67 0.13
N LYS A 34 -17.70 -10.35 0.29
CA LYS A 34 -17.41 -9.42 -0.81
C LYS A 34 -15.92 -9.50 -1.06
N ASP A 35 -15.52 -10.16 -2.14
CA ASP A 35 -14.14 -10.11 -2.61
C ASP A 35 -13.85 -8.68 -3.10
N PHE A 36 -13.30 -7.85 -2.22
CA PHE A 36 -12.83 -6.53 -2.60
C PHE A 36 -11.64 -6.69 -3.55
N LYS A 37 -11.88 -6.67 -4.86
CA LYS A 37 -10.79 -6.60 -5.86
C LYS A 37 -9.97 -5.33 -5.59
N LYS A 38 -8.71 -5.51 -5.18
CA LYS A 38 -7.76 -4.41 -5.06
C LYS A 38 -7.59 -3.77 -6.44
N ALA A 39 -7.82 -2.45 -6.55
CA ALA A 39 -7.56 -1.72 -7.77
C ALA A 39 -6.07 -1.87 -8.16
N ARG A 40 -5.81 -2.25 -9.42
CA ARG A 40 -4.44 -2.38 -9.93
C ARG A 40 -3.87 -0.98 -10.13
N LEU A 41 -2.83 -0.62 -9.38
CA LEU A 41 -2.12 0.65 -9.53
C LEU A 41 -1.20 0.59 -10.76
N ILE A 42 -1.02 1.74 -11.41
CA ILE A 42 -0.05 1.89 -12.49
C ILE A 42 1.35 1.87 -11.88
N GLN A 43 2.22 0.98 -12.34
CA GLN A 43 3.59 0.91 -11.85
C GLN A 43 4.47 1.88 -12.62
N TRP A 44 5.07 2.85 -11.93
CA TRP A 44 6.06 3.75 -12.53
C TRP A 44 7.48 3.33 -12.11
N VAL A 45 8.21 2.76 -13.07
CA VAL A 45 9.52 2.14 -12.82
C VAL A 45 10.64 3.19 -12.78
N LYS A 46 11.50 3.12 -11.77
CA LYS A 46 12.68 3.97 -11.54
C LYS A 46 13.93 3.12 -11.32
N ASN A 47 15.10 3.68 -11.60
CA ASN A 47 16.38 2.97 -11.43
C ASN A 47 16.96 3.15 -10.03
N ASP A 48 16.62 4.25 -9.41
CA ASP A 48 17.11 4.72 -8.13
C ASP A 48 15.94 5.06 -7.20
N THR A 49 16.21 5.07 -5.91
CA THR A 49 15.26 5.46 -4.87
C THR A 49 15.27 6.97 -4.63
N LYS A 50 16.27 7.69 -5.17
CA LYS A 50 16.56 9.09 -4.83
C LYS A 50 15.42 10.04 -5.19
N GLY A 51 14.94 10.80 -4.21
CA GLY A 51 13.89 11.79 -4.39
C GLY A 51 12.48 11.20 -4.61
N LEU A 52 12.29 9.90 -4.31
CA LEU A 52 11.00 9.21 -4.42
C LEU A 52 10.26 9.13 -3.08
N LEU A 53 10.95 9.34 -1.95
CA LEU A 53 10.40 9.19 -0.60
C LEU A 53 9.71 7.82 -0.42
N LEU A 54 10.38 6.75 -0.84
CA LEU A 54 9.86 5.38 -0.68
C LEU A 54 9.83 4.99 0.81
N GLY A 55 8.75 4.37 1.26
CA GLY A 55 8.52 4.08 2.68
C GLY A 55 7.92 5.26 3.45
N ASN A 56 7.79 6.43 2.82
CA ASN A 56 7.13 7.57 3.42
C ASN A 56 5.62 7.47 3.24
N LYS A 57 4.89 7.23 4.34
CA LYS A 57 3.42 7.07 4.31
C LYS A 57 2.69 8.24 3.63
N CYS A 58 3.14 9.48 3.82
CA CYS A 58 2.54 10.64 3.16
C CYS A 58 2.70 10.56 1.64
N MET A 59 3.88 10.16 1.16
CA MET A 59 4.13 10.03 -0.27
C MET A 59 3.36 8.86 -0.88
N GLU A 60 3.29 7.72 -0.19
CA GLU A 60 2.56 6.53 -0.64
C GLU A 60 1.06 6.79 -0.79
N GLU A 61 0.46 7.51 0.15
CA GLU A 61 -0.94 7.94 0.07
C GLU A 61 -1.16 8.88 -1.12
N VAL A 62 -0.22 9.80 -1.38
CA VAL A 62 -0.27 10.70 -2.53
C VAL A 62 -0.19 9.91 -3.84
N THR A 63 0.77 9.00 -4.00
CA THR A 63 0.92 8.23 -5.25
C THR A 63 -0.30 7.33 -5.47
N ARG A 64 -0.80 6.70 -4.40
CA ARG A 64 -2.00 5.86 -4.43
C ARG A 64 -3.26 6.64 -4.79
N SER A 65 -3.42 7.86 -4.28
CA SER A 65 -4.52 8.77 -4.67
C SER A 65 -4.47 9.15 -6.16
N MET A 66 -3.27 9.12 -6.75
CA MET A 66 -3.04 9.36 -8.17
C MET A 66 -3.06 8.08 -9.01
N HIS A 67 -3.49 6.94 -8.45
CA HIS A 67 -3.59 5.64 -9.13
C HIS A 67 -2.27 5.07 -9.65
N PHE A 68 -1.14 5.39 -9.00
CA PHE A 68 0.14 4.80 -9.35
C PHE A 68 1.01 4.50 -8.13
N GLU A 69 2.02 3.67 -8.32
CA GLU A 69 3.04 3.35 -7.32
C GLU A 69 4.44 3.40 -7.95
N TYR A 70 5.45 3.71 -7.15
CA TYR A 70 6.84 3.65 -7.59
C TYR A 70 7.39 2.23 -7.44
N VAL A 71 8.07 1.76 -8.48
CA VAL A 71 8.78 0.47 -8.46
C VAL A 71 10.23 0.74 -8.80
N VAL A 72 11.16 0.28 -7.96
CA VAL A 72 12.59 0.46 -8.20
C VAL A 72 13.17 -0.81 -8.82
N GLN A 73 13.85 -0.65 -9.95
CA GLN A 73 14.51 -1.71 -10.69
C GLN A 73 15.94 -1.27 -11.03
N PRO A 74 16.92 -1.57 -10.16
CA PRO A 74 18.32 -1.16 -10.35
C PRO A 74 18.92 -1.80 -11.61
N LYS A 75 19.72 -1.04 -12.35
CA LYS A 75 20.39 -1.54 -13.57
C LYS A 75 21.28 -2.74 -13.23
N GLY A 76 21.36 -3.71 -14.15
CA GLY A 76 22.25 -4.87 -14.02
C GLY A 76 21.76 -5.97 -13.08
N GLN A 77 20.61 -5.82 -12.42
CA GLN A 77 20.03 -6.93 -11.63
C GLN A 77 19.33 -7.96 -12.54
N PRO A 78 19.49 -9.27 -12.26
CA PRO A 78 18.77 -10.32 -12.96
C PRO A 78 17.26 -10.16 -12.76
N GLY A 79 16.49 -10.28 -13.85
CA GLY A 79 15.04 -10.02 -13.85
C GLY A 79 14.64 -8.57 -14.13
N ASN A 80 15.60 -7.65 -14.30
CA ASN A 80 15.29 -6.29 -14.73
C ASN A 80 14.88 -6.26 -16.21
N ARG A 81 13.93 -5.38 -16.55
CA ARG A 81 13.57 -5.15 -17.95
C ARG A 81 14.75 -4.54 -18.70
N SER A 82 14.89 -4.90 -19.97
CA SER A 82 15.76 -4.15 -20.89
C SER A 82 15.42 -2.66 -20.83
N GLU A 83 16.43 -1.79 -20.98
CA GLU A 83 16.30 -0.33 -20.96
C GLU A 83 15.13 0.13 -21.86
N PHE A 84 15.03 -0.44 -23.06
CA PHE A 84 13.95 -0.14 -24.01
C PHE A 84 12.57 -0.56 -23.48
N GLY A 85 12.46 -1.77 -22.93
CA GLY A 85 11.21 -2.26 -22.35
C GLY A 85 10.72 -1.41 -21.18
N ARG A 86 11.66 -0.87 -20.38
CA ARG A 86 11.33 0.07 -19.30
C ARG A 86 10.87 1.43 -19.83
N LEU A 87 11.49 1.95 -20.90
CA LEU A 87 11.09 3.21 -21.53
C LEU A 87 9.65 3.12 -22.06
N ILE A 88 9.32 2.06 -22.80
CA ILE A 88 7.98 1.83 -23.33
C ILE A 88 6.95 1.66 -22.20
N HIS A 89 7.28 0.87 -21.17
CA HIS A 89 6.39 0.74 -20.00
C HIS A 89 6.13 2.08 -19.31
N ASN A 90 7.19 2.86 -19.05
CA ASN A 90 7.05 4.16 -18.42
C ASN A 90 6.30 5.17 -19.29
N PHE A 91 6.37 5.03 -20.61
CA PHE A 91 5.59 5.84 -21.53
C PHE A 91 4.08 5.56 -21.37
N PHE A 92 3.68 4.28 -21.41
CA PHE A 92 2.28 3.90 -21.18
C PHE A 92 1.81 4.23 -19.77
N ALA A 93 2.65 4.03 -18.75
CA ALA A 93 2.35 4.43 -17.38
C ALA A 93 2.11 5.94 -17.29
N LYS A 94 2.99 6.76 -17.88
CA LYS A 94 2.85 8.22 -17.92
C LYS A 94 1.56 8.64 -18.62
N ILE A 95 1.19 7.98 -19.72
CA ILE A 95 -0.07 8.22 -20.42
C ILE A 95 -1.25 7.90 -19.50
N GLY A 96 -1.30 6.72 -18.89
CA GLY A 96 -2.40 6.33 -17.99
C GLY A 96 -2.55 7.25 -16.77
N ILE A 97 -1.43 7.68 -16.17
CA ILE A 97 -1.45 8.65 -15.07
C ILE A 97 -1.97 10.01 -15.56
N THR A 98 -1.58 10.43 -16.76
CA THR A 98 -2.02 11.70 -17.35
C THR A 98 -3.52 11.68 -17.65
N PHE A 99 -4.07 10.57 -18.14
CA PHE A 99 -5.52 10.44 -18.37
C PHE A 99 -6.32 10.45 -17.07
N SER A 100 -5.81 9.85 -15.99
CA SER A 100 -6.50 9.80 -14.70
C SER A 100 -6.39 11.08 -13.87
N ASN A 101 -5.30 11.84 -14.01
CA ASN A 101 -4.99 12.99 -13.14
C ASN A 101 -4.87 14.34 -13.88
N GLY A 102 -4.94 14.35 -15.22
CA GLY A 102 -4.74 15.52 -16.07
C GLY A 102 -3.27 15.83 -16.38
N PRO A 103 -2.98 16.65 -17.41
CA PRO A 103 -1.61 16.92 -17.91
C PRO A 103 -0.64 17.55 -16.89
N PHE A 104 -1.17 18.23 -15.87
CA PHE A 104 -0.37 18.91 -14.83
C PHE A 104 -0.09 18.05 -13.60
N TRP A 105 -0.41 16.75 -13.62
CA TRP A 105 -0.23 15.84 -12.48
C TRP A 105 1.19 15.86 -11.90
N LYS A 106 2.22 16.03 -12.75
CA LYS A 106 3.62 16.12 -12.30
C LYS A 106 3.88 17.33 -11.41
N PHE A 107 3.26 18.47 -11.69
CA PHE A 107 3.39 19.66 -10.86
C PHE A 107 2.72 19.45 -9.50
N LYS A 108 1.51 18.87 -9.50
CA LYS A 108 0.80 18.47 -8.27
C LYS A 108 1.64 17.51 -7.43
N LEU A 109 2.24 16.50 -8.07
CA LEU A 109 3.11 15.52 -7.42
C LEU A 109 4.35 16.17 -6.81
N LYS A 110 5.02 17.08 -7.54
CA LYS A 110 6.19 17.80 -7.03
C LYS A 110 5.85 18.68 -5.82
N LYS A 111 4.69 19.36 -5.84
CA LYS A 111 4.20 20.14 -4.70
C LYS A 111 3.95 19.25 -3.48
N LYS A 112 3.23 18.14 -3.68
CA LYS A 112 2.92 17.18 -2.59
C LYS A 112 4.16 16.50 -2.03
N ARG A 113 5.15 16.17 -2.87
CA ARG A 113 6.43 15.64 -2.42
C ARG A 113 7.16 16.59 -1.49
N LYS A 114 7.21 17.89 -1.82
CA LYS A 114 7.81 18.90 -0.94
C LYS A 114 7.07 18.99 0.40
N GLU A 115 5.74 19.00 0.35
CA GLU A 115 4.88 19.01 1.55
C GLU A 115 5.15 17.78 2.44
N CYS A 116 5.21 16.58 1.87
CA CYS A 116 5.51 15.35 2.62
C CYS A 116 6.91 15.38 3.23
N ARG A 117 7.92 15.81 2.46
CA ARG A 117 9.30 15.96 2.94
C ARG A 117 9.38 16.92 4.13
N THR A 118 8.73 18.08 4.05
CA THR A 118 8.71 19.05 5.15
C THR A 118 7.99 18.51 6.39
N ARG A 119 6.87 17.79 6.21
CA ARG A 119 6.09 17.24 7.33
C ARG A 119 6.76 16.10 8.07
N THR A 120 7.45 15.23 7.33
CA THR A 120 8.03 14.00 7.88
C THR A 120 9.51 14.14 8.22
N GLY A 121 10.17 15.21 7.77
CA GLY A 121 11.61 15.39 7.92
C GLY A 121 12.43 14.46 7.02
N ASP A 122 11.81 13.78 6.06
CA ASP A 122 12.49 12.85 5.16
C ASP A 122 13.10 13.57 3.95
N TYR A 123 14.31 14.09 4.16
CA TYR A 123 15.09 14.80 3.14
C TYR A 123 15.98 13.87 2.30
N VAL A 124 16.20 12.63 2.77
CA VAL A 124 17.12 11.67 2.16
C VAL A 124 16.42 10.87 1.06
N GLY A 125 15.13 10.56 1.24
CA GLY A 125 14.33 9.82 0.28
C GLY A 125 14.13 10.49 -1.06
#